data_AF-A0A317ADX3-F1
#
_entry.id   AF-A0A317ADX3-F1
#
_cell.length_a   1.000
_cell.length_b   1.000
_cell.length_c   1.000
_cell.angle_alpha   90.00
_cell.angle_beta   90.00
_cell.angle_gamma   90.00
#
_symmetry.space_group_name_H-M   'P 1'
#
loop_
_entity.id
_entity.type
_entity.pdbx_description
1 polymer ?
#
loop_
_entity_poly.entity_id
_entity_poly.type
_entity_poly.pdbx_seq_one_letter_code
_entity_poly.pdbx_strand_id
1 'polypeptide(L)'
;MNIVEWAFGKRMTPAERLRKHQRALEKTQRELDRERVKLENQEKKLVADIKKSAKNGQMGPLRIQAKDLVRTRRYIQKFYQMRTQLQAISLRIQVYLFVWMRLRACG
;
A
#
# COMPACT_ATOMS: atom_id res chain seq x y z
N MET A 1 -3.80 -21.88 -36.76
CA MET A 1 -3.21 -22.09 -35.42
C MET A 1 -1.79 -21.54 -35.47
N ASN A 2 -1.55 -20.35 -34.92
CA ASN A 2 -0.40 -19.52 -35.28
C ASN A 2 0.85 -19.87 -34.46
N ILE A 3 1.89 -20.39 -35.13
CA ILE A 3 3.24 -20.66 -34.60
C ILE A 3 3.91 -19.42 -33.96
N VAL A 4 3.48 -18.22 -34.36
CA VAL A 4 3.94 -16.94 -33.80
C VAL A 4 3.48 -16.74 -32.35
N GLU A 5 2.34 -17.31 -31.93
CA GLU A 5 1.82 -17.18 -30.55
C GLU A 5 2.59 -18.02 -29.52
N TRP A 6 3.36 -19.03 -29.97
CA TRP A 6 4.19 -19.87 -29.10
C TRP A 6 5.56 -19.24 -28.84
N ALA A 7 6.16 -18.60 -29.86
CA ALA A 7 7.44 -17.91 -29.75
C ALA A 7 7.30 -16.48 -29.17
N PHE A 8 6.20 -15.79 -29.46
CA PHE A 8 5.83 -14.51 -28.85
C PHE A 8 4.52 -14.73 -28.10
N GLY A 9 4.60 -15.10 -26.83
CA GLY A 9 3.45 -15.38 -25.98
C GLY A 9 2.31 -14.38 -26.19
N LYS A 10 1.06 -14.89 -26.26
CA LYS A 10 -0.19 -14.15 -26.54
C LYS A 10 -0.07 -12.66 -26.24
N ARG A 11 -0.20 -11.81 -27.27
CA ARG A 11 -0.32 -10.36 -27.10
C ARG A 11 -1.49 -10.11 -26.14
N MET A 12 -1.17 -9.83 -24.88
CA MET A 12 -2.18 -9.62 -23.84
C MET A 12 -3.15 -8.56 -24.33
N THR A 13 -4.43 -8.90 -24.30
CA THR A 13 -5.47 -7.93 -24.64
C THR A 13 -5.40 -6.75 -23.66
N PRO A 14 -5.74 -5.52 -24.08
CA PRO A 14 -5.77 -4.37 -23.18
C PRO A 14 -6.60 -4.62 -21.90
N ALA A 15 -7.68 -5.38 -22.02
CA ALA A 15 -8.53 -5.81 -20.91
C ALA A 15 -7.80 -6.74 -19.92
N GLU A 16 -7.03 -7.72 -20.40
CA GLU A 16 -6.24 -8.59 -19.51
C GLU A 16 -5.11 -7.84 -18.82
N ARG A 17 -4.49 -6.87 -19.50
CA ARG A 17 -3.43 -6.03 -18.92
C ARG A 17 -4.00 -5.22 -17.75
N LEU A 18 -5.16 -4.59 -17.95
CA LEU A 18 -5.87 -3.85 -16.91
C LEU A 18 -6.25 -4.73 -15.72
N ARG A 19 -6.76 -5.95 -15.95
CA ARG A 19 -7.07 -6.91 -14.88
C ARG A 19 -5.83 -7.33 -14.09
N LYS A 20 -4.67 -7.51 -14.73
CA LYS A 20 -3.41 -7.79 -14.03
C LYS A 20 -2.97 -6.61 -13.16
N HIS A 21 -3.07 -5.38 -13.66
CA HIS A 21 -2.75 -4.19 -12.87
C HIS A 21 -3.67 -4.03 -11.66
N GLN A 22 -4.98 -4.24 -11.82
CA GLN A 22 -5.93 -4.16 -10.71
C GLN A 22 -5.59 -5.18 -9.61
N ARG A 23 -5.31 -6.45 -9.98
CA ARG A 23 -4.88 -7.49 -9.02
C ARG A 23 -3.56 -7.15 -8.34
N ALA A 24 -2.61 -6.59 -9.07
CA ALA A 24 -1.33 -6.16 -8.51
C ALA A 24 -1.53 -5.03 -7.49
N LEU A 25 -2.37 -4.03 -7.79
CA LEU A 25 -2.71 -2.94 -6.88
C LEU A 25 -3.44 -3.43 -5.62
N GLU A 26 -4.38 -4.37 -5.76
CA GLU A 26 -5.06 -4.95 -4.60
C GLU A 26 -4.11 -5.76 -3.70
N LYS A 27 -3.15 -6.47 -4.31
CA LYS A 27 -2.11 -7.19 -3.56
C LYS A 27 -1.24 -6.20 -2.76
N THR A 28 -0.75 -5.14 -3.40
CA THR A 28 0.09 -4.14 -2.72
C THR A 28 -0.69 -3.39 -1.63
N GLN A 29 -1.96 -3.08 -1.83
CA GLN A 29 -2.82 -2.51 -0.77
C GLN A 29 -2.88 -3.40 0.46
N ARG A 30 -3.09 -4.71 0.29
CA ARG A 30 -3.13 -5.67 1.42
C ARG A 30 -1.78 -5.81 2.12
N GLU A 31 -0.69 -5.79 1.37
CA GLU A 31 0.66 -5.84 1.92
C GLU A 31 0.95 -4.59 2.77
N LEU A 32 0.60 -3.40 2.27
CA LEU A 32 0.73 -2.15 3.04
C LEU A 32 -0.13 -2.13 4.29
N ASP A 33 -1.39 -2.59 4.24
CA ASP A 33 -2.25 -2.66 5.42
C ASP A 33 -1.67 -3.64 6.47
N ARG A 34 -1.06 -4.75 6.05
CA ARG A 34 -0.37 -5.68 6.97
C ARG A 34 0.85 -5.05 7.63
N GLU A 35 1.66 -4.32 6.87
CA GLU A 35 2.84 -3.61 7.41
C GLU A 35 2.42 -2.51 8.38
N ARG A 36 1.36 -1.77 8.06
CA ARG A 36 0.78 -0.76 8.95
C ARG A 36 0.38 -1.37 10.30
N VAL A 37 -0.33 -2.49 10.31
CA VAL A 37 -0.75 -3.14 11.56
C VAL A 37 0.46 -3.59 12.40
N LYS A 38 1.54 -4.06 11.76
CA LYS A 38 2.79 -4.39 12.45
C LYS A 38 3.41 -3.15 13.12
N LEU A 39 3.45 -2.03 12.40
CA LEU A 39 3.97 -0.75 12.93
C LEU A 39 3.09 -0.20 14.06
N GLU A 40 1.76 -0.30 13.96
CA GLU A 40 0.85 0.10 15.05
C GLU A 40 1.04 -0.74 16.32
N ASN A 41 1.29 -2.04 16.15
CA ASN A 41 1.60 -2.92 17.28
C ASN A 41 2.98 -2.58 17.91
N GLN A 42 3.97 -2.21 17.10
CA GLN A 42 5.25 -1.71 17.59
C GLN A 42 5.09 -0.38 18.32
N GLU A 43 4.26 0.54 17.83
CA GLU A 43 3.95 1.80 18.52
C GLU A 43 3.35 1.52 19.91
N LYS A 44 2.37 0.61 20.01
CA LYS A 44 1.76 0.24 21.30
C LYS A 44 2.78 -0.32 22.28
N LYS A 45 3.71 -1.16 21.82
CA LYS A 45 4.82 -1.69 22.63
C LYS A 45 5.74 -0.57 23.11
N LEU A 46 6.16 0.32 22.20
CA LEU A 46 6.99 1.48 22.54
C LEU A 46 6.31 2.39 23.57
N VAL A 47 4.99 2.62 23.48
CA VAL A 47 4.23 3.38 24.49
C VAL A 47 4.30 2.70 25.85
N ALA A 48 4.13 1.38 25.90
CA ALA A 48 4.20 0.63 27.16
C ALA A 48 5.61 0.68 27.76
N ASP A 49 6.64 0.58 26.93
CA ASP A 49 8.03 0.62 27.37
C ASP A 49 8.44 2.02 27.85
N ILE A 50 8.00 3.10 27.17
CA ILE A 50 8.18 4.48 27.64
C ILE A 50 7.54 4.67 29.02
N LYS A 51 6.32 4.15 29.24
CA LYS A 51 5.65 4.23 30.54
C LYS A 51 6.42 3.49 31.64
N LYS A 52 7.02 2.34 31.32
CA LYS A 52 7.86 1.59 32.27
C LYS A 52 9.16 2.33 32.58
N SER A 53 9.88 2.80 31.55
CA SER A 53 11.12 3.56 31.72
C SER A 53 10.91 4.88 32.47
N ALA A 54 9.74 5.52 32.29
CA ALA A 54 9.34 6.70 33.07
C ALA A 54 9.18 6.37 34.56
N LYS A 55 8.48 5.28 34.90
CA LYS A 55 8.31 4.84 36.29
C LYS A 55 9.63 4.47 36.96
N ASN A 56 10.56 3.92 36.19
CA ASN A 56 11.89 3.55 36.67
C ASN A 56 12.87 4.74 36.75
N GLY A 57 12.45 5.96 36.39
CA GLY A 57 13.29 7.16 36.42
C GLY A 57 14.44 7.19 35.39
N GLN A 58 14.40 6.32 34.38
CA GLN A 58 15.47 6.19 33.38
C GLN A 58 15.33 7.26 32.28
N MET A 59 15.81 8.48 32.54
CA MET A 59 15.66 9.62 31.63
C MET A 59 16.42 9.50 30.30
N GLY A 60 17.55 8.79 30.28
CA GLY A 60 18.33 8.55 29.06
C GLY A 60 17.56 7.71 28.02
N PRO A 61 17.19 6.45 28.36
CA PRO A 61 16.38 5.59 27.51
C PRO A 61 15.04 6.21 27.10
N LEU A 62 14.36 6.89 28.04
CA LEU A 62 13.06 7.53 27.79
C LEU A 62 13.13 8.56 26.65
N ARG A 63 14.18 9.38 26.62
CA ARG A 63 14.35 10.41 25.58
C ARG A 63 14.63 9.79 24.20
N ILE A 64 15.30 8.64 24.15
CA ILE A 64 15.53 7.90 22.89
C ILE A 64 14.22 7.26 22.41
N GLN A 65 13.52 6.55 23.30
CA GLN A 65 12.25 5.89 22.99
C GLN A 65 11.17 6.89 22.57
N ALA A 66 11.10 8.08 23.19
CA ALA A 66 10.17 9.13 22.78
C ALA A 66 10.44 9.64 21.35
N LYS A 67 11.71 9.79 20.96
CA LYS A 67 12.07 10.12 19.58
C LYS A 67 11.65 9.01 18.61
N ASP A 68 11.85 7.75 19.00
CA ASP A 68 11.48 6.60 18.18
C ASP A 68 9.96 6.51 17.96
N LEU A 69 9.18 6.78 19.01
CA LEU A 69 7.72 6.86 18.92
C LEU A 69 7.25 7.91 17.89
N VAL A 70 7.86 9.10 17.88
CA VAL A 70 7.53 10.13 16.88
C VAL A 70 7.89 9.69 15.47
N ARG A 71 9.01 8.98 15.28
CA ARG A 71 9.38 8.42 13.97
C ARG A 71 8.38 7.37 13.51
N THR A 72 8.02 6.42 14.36
CA THR A 72 7.03 5.37 14.07
C THR A 72 5.69 5.96 13.67
N ARG A 73 5.20 7.00 14.36
CA ARG A 73 3.97 7.73 13.96
C ARG A 73 4.07 8.37 12.58
N ARG A 74 5.21 8.98 12.25
CA ARG A 74 5.44 9.56 10.90
C ARG A 74 5.47 8.47 9.83
N TYR A 75 6.04 7.31 10.11
CA TYR A 75 5.99 6.18 9.18
C TYR A 75 4.55 5.71 8.97
N ILE A 76 3.78 5.50 10.05
CA ILE A 76 2.35 5.15 9.97
C ILE A 76 1.58 6.16 9.11
N GLN A 77 1.81 7.47 9.30
CA GLN A 77 1.20 8.51 8.48
C GLN A 77 1.57 8.41 6.99
N LYS A 78 2.84 8.12 6.67
CA LYS A 78 3.27 7.86 5.28
C LYS A 78 2.57 6.65 4.67
N PHE A 79 2.38 5.57 5.44
CA PHE A 79 1.62 4.40 4.98
C PHE A 79 0.16 4.73 4.65
N TYR A 80 -0.49 5.59 5.44
CA TYR A 80 -1.83 6.08 5.11
C TYR A 80 -1.85 6.87 3.81
N GLN A 81 -0.89 7.77 3.58
CA GLN A 81 -0.78 8.53 2.34
C GLN A 81 -0.51 7.63 1.13
N MET A 82 0.37 6.65 1.26
CA MET A 82 0.66 5.69 0.19
C MET A 82 -0.58 4.84 -0.16
N ARG A 83 -1.36 4.41 0.83
CA ARG A 83 -2.61 3.69 0.60
C ARG A 83 -3.61 4.54 -0.19
N THR A 84 -3.82 5.80 0.20
CA THR A 84 -4.77 6.67 -0.51
C THR A 84 -4.32 6.98 -1.93
N GLN A 85 -3.02 7.15 -2.16
CA GLN A 85 -2.45 7.29 -3.50
C GLN A 85 -2.72 6.06 -4.38
N LEU A 86 -2.51 4.85 -3.85
CA LEU A 86 -2.81 3.61 -4.58
C LEU A 86 -4.30 3.43 -4.87
N GLN A 87 -5.17 3.82 -3.92
CA GLN A 87 -6.61 3.83 -4.14
C GLN A 87 -7.00 4.81 -5.25
N ALA A 88 -6.43 6.02 -5.27
CA ALA A 88 -6.67 7.00 -6.33
C ALA A 88 -6.23 6.49 -7.71
N ILE A 89 -5.11 5.77 -7.79
CA ILE A 89 -4.64 5.14 -9.03
C ILE A 89 -5.62 4.05 -9.49
N SER A 90 -6.12 3.20 -8.58
CA SER A 90 -7.11 2.18 -8.92
C SER A 90 -8.40 2.78 -9.48
N LEU A 91 -8.90 3.87 -8.86
CA LEU A 91 -10.07 4.59 -9.36
C LEU A 91 -9.84 5.17 -10.76
N ARG A 92 -8.68 5.77 -11.02
CA ARG A 92 -8.34 6.30 -12.36
C ARG A 92 -8.37 5.21 -13.43
N ILE A 93 -7.82 4.03 -13.12
CA ILE A 93 -7.81 2.89 -14.05
C ILE A 93 -9.25 2.43 -14.38
N GLN A 94 -10.13 2.37 -13.39
CA GLN A 94 -11.55 2.01 -13.59
C GLN A 94 -12.26 3.03 -14.48
N VAL A 95 -12.03 4.33 -14.25
CA VAL A 95 -12.63 5.41 -15.06
C VAL A 95 -12.18 5.31 -16.53
N TYR A 96 -10.88 5.07 -16.80
CA TYR A 96 -10.40 4.88 -18.16
C TYR A 96 -11.07 3.70 -18.87
N LEU A 97 -11.31 2.59 -18.16
CA LEU A 97 -12.03 1.44 -18.73
C LEU A 97 -13.48 1.81 -19.09
N PHE A 98 -14.16 2.54 -18.22
CA PHE A 98 -15.54 2.98 -18.46
C PHE A 98 -15.62 3.93 -19.66
N VAL A 99 -14.71 4.91 -19.75
CA VAL A 99 -14.61 5.83 -20.88
C VAL A 99 -14.31 5.09 -22.18
N TRP A 100 -13.38 4.13 -22.14
CA TRP A 100 -13.03 3.31 -23.32
C TRP A 100 -14.20 2.43 -23.78
N MET A 101 -14.93 1.79 -22.86
CA MET A 101 -16.14 1.03 -23.19
C MET A 101 -17.21 1.92 -23.81
N ARG A 102 -17.43 3.12 -23.26
CA ARG A 102 -18.44 4.07 -23.77
C ARG A 102 -18.07 4.61 -25.15
N LEU A 103 -16.80 4.91 -25.40
CA LEU A 103 -16.30 5.29 -26.72
C LEU A 103 -16.49 4.19 -27.76
N ARG A 104 -16.29 2.92 -27.38
CA ARG A 104 -16.47 1.77 -28.27
C ARG A 104 -17.94 1.42 -28.55
N ALA A 105 -18.87 1.83 -27.68
CA ALA A 105 -20.30 1.63 -27.86
C ALA A 105 -20.98 2.75 -28.68
N CYS A 106 -20.29 3.88 -28.88
CA CYS A 106 -20.78 5.03 -29.66
C CYS A 106 -20.29 5.05 -31.12
N GLY A 107 -19.56 4.04 -31.59
CA GLY A 107 -19.12 3.88 -32.98
C GLY A 107 -19.41 2.49 -33.49
#